data_AF-A0A321LRV6-F1
#
_entry.id   AF-A0A321LRV6-F1
#
_cell.length_a   1.000
_cell.length_b   1.000
_cell.length_c   1.000
_cell.angle_alpha   90.00
_cell.angle_beta   90.00
_cell.angle_gamma   90.00
#
_symmetry.space_group_name_H-M   'P 1'
#
loop_
_entity.id
_entity.type
_entity.pdbx_description
1 polymer ?
#
loop_
_entity_poly.entity_id
_entity_poly.type
_entity_poly.pdbx_seq_one_letter_code
_entity_poly.pdbx_strand_id
1 'polypeptide(L)'
;MIDWLRATQSAYFFKRKIRLPKRAIAEAFRDIRKAADTTTNRNVFLHVKESLGQAHWSAISFYFERTPSFLYDLPPNYMKERICGFILLVEYRDHAVLFKSNLDFPSEFKTRYLQRVSDDRLESAIAQEHVIFERINLRNMSISKHALKNKSLEANNLENVVSPAGANRFVANGYRVRNAGRRVTATPSTGRIATRSDRSGYEQMVQYSIQYVDRFLEHHNAPLSPFIRSFARPINLESMLPTLQPRYIAVDVGTLEEAVFDEIEGIRLVHGNDEEAEVLTKDGVDVVIAALDKNFTIQKARDEYRVIDPDDQHKVGEINLNKSRISLRKLDIPEIDNIYVEIVNAPDDADRVLLKRYLDRESLFTVLFSDLSIVYVEGELYKDNTLADGEALLRHVMSKAELNQSVSEKGQFAVGQAAFDANSVFGVIVDSIRENGEVLICDDLGDEWADFLGVNSTVRPNTFSFYHAKHGAAGLGASSLHDLVSQASKNLGRMNPTPEDIAHKMPAWEQVYRNDGVETAIQRIIGGDPATLPATINEAIAKPDTIRRVYIVTSLLSRNQLVGAFAAIQRGEPPTPHFVQLYWLLVSFIGNCKEFGAYAYIICRE
;
A
#
# COMPACT_ATOMS: atom_id res chain seq x y z
N MET A 1 -39.75 -19.84 -1.45
CA MET A 1 -40.36 -18.81 -0.56
C MET A 1 -39.25 -18.04 0.14
N ILE A 2 -39.43 -16.74 0.42
CA ILE A 2 -38.41 -15.91 1.09
C ILE A 2 -38.01 -16.46 2.47
N ASP A 3 -38.91 -17.18 3.15
CA ASP A 3 -38.66 -17.80 4.46
C ASP A 3 -37.56 -18.86 4.46
N TRP A 4 -37.14 -19.35 3.30
CA TRP A 4 -36.00 -20.27 3.17
C TRP A 4 -34.65 -19.57 3.21
N LEU A 5 -34.61 -18.24 3.04
CA LEU A 5 -33.35 -17.50 3.10
C LEU A 5 -32.79 -17.56 4.53
N ARG A 6 -31.60 -18.16 4.66
CA ARG A 6 -30.81 -18.19 5.89
C ARG A 6 -29.36 -17.87 5.56
N ALA A 7 -28.90 -16.67 5.88
CA ALA A 7 -27.51 -16.24 5.64
C ALA A 7 -26.94 -15.50 6.85
N THR A 8 -25.62 -15.33 6.88
CA THR A 8 -24.92 -14.62 7.97
C THR A 8 -25.26 -13.13 7.95
N GLN A 9 -25.17 -12.47 9.10
CA GLN A 9 -25.32 -11.01 9.21
C GLN A 9 -24.08 -10.30 8.68
N SER A 10 -23.91 -10.33 7.36
CA SER A 10 -22.80 -9.72 6.63
C SER A 10 -23.36 -8.92 5.47
N ALA A 11 -23.25 -7.60 5.56
CA ALA A 11 -23.83 -6.69 4.58
C ALA A 11 -22.88 -5.56 4.18
N TYR A 12 -23.12 -5.01 3.00
CA TYR A 12 -22.46 -3.82 2.47
C TYR A 12 -23.36 -2.61 2.68
N PHE A 13 -22.83 -1.55 3.28
CA PHE A 13 -23.59 -0.36 3.66
C PHE A 13 -23.30 0.80 2.71
N PHE A 14 -24.38 1.43 2.25
CA PHE A 14 -24.33 2.54 1.30
C PHE A 14 -25.22 3.70 1.78
N LYS A 15 -24.79 4.93 1.52
CA LYS A 15 -25.66 6.09 1.46
C LYS A 15 -26.34 6.14 0.09
N ARG A 16 -27.62 6.47 0.05
CA ARG A 16 -28.37 6.64 -1.20
C ARG A 16 -28.07 8.02 -1.79
N LYS A 17 -27.56 8.05 -3.03
CA LYS A 17 -27.32 9.30 -3.76
C LYS A 17 -28.62 10.00 -4.13
N ILE A 18 -29.60 9.21 -4.56
CA ILE A 18 -30.95 9.64 -4.92
C ILE A 18 -31.95 8.58 -4.43
N ARG A 19 -33.24 8.93 -4.42
CA ARG A 19 -34.31 7.97 -4.10
C ARG A 19 -34.26 6.79 -5.09
N LEU A 20 -34.33 5.57 -4.57
CA LEU A 20 -34.43 4.33 -5.36
C LEU A 20 -35.90 4.08 -5.75
N PRO A 21 -36.32 4.27 -7.01
CA PRO A 21 -37.69 3.97 -7.41
C PRO A 21 -37.90 2.46 -7.57
N LYS A 22 -39.13 1.97 -7.31
CA LYS A 22 -39.49 0.55 -7.48
C LYS A 22 -39.12 0.03 -8.89
N ARG A 23 -39.32 0.87 -9.91
CA ARG A 23 -38.99 0.56 -11.31
C ARG A 23 -37.49 0.30 -11.53
N ALA A 24 -36.60 1.11 -10.94
CA ALA A 24 -35.15 0.91 -11.12
C ALA A 24 -34.66 -0.39 -10.49
N ILE A 25 -35.22 -0.78 -9.33
CA ILE A 25 -34.91 -2.06 -8.70
C ILE A 25 -35.39 -3.22 -9.57
N ALA A 26 -36.62 -3.13 -10.12
CA ALA A 26 -37.16 -4.15 -11.00
C ALA A 26 -36.41 -4.24 -12.35
N GLU A 27 -35.90 -3.14 -12.88
CA GLU A 27 -34.99 -3.10 -14.03
C GLU A 27 -33.67 -3.81 -13.68
N ALA A 28 -33.01 -3.40 -12.60
CA ALA A 28 -31.75 -4.00 -12.19
C ALA A 28 -31.87 -5.51 -11.93
N PHE A 29 -32.94 -5.98 -11.29
CA PHE A 29 -33.18 -7.41 -11.09
C PHE A 29 -33.40 -8.17 -12.41
N ARG A 30 -33.97 -7.53 -13.43
CA ARG A 30 -34.07 -8.13 -14.77
C ARG A 30 -32.70 -8.20 -15.43
N ASP A 31 -31.88 -7.16 -15.31
CA ASP A 31 -30.55 -7.11 -15.91
C ASP A 31 -29.62 -8.16 -15.29
N ILE A 32 -29.63 -8.29 -13.95
CA ILE A 32 -28.88 -9.33 -13.23
C ILE A 32 -29.26 -10.73 -13.71
N ARG A 33 -30.56 -10.96 -13.94
CA ARG A 33 -31.05 -12.25 -14.42
C ARG A 33 -30.67 -12.51 -15.88
N LYS A 34 -30.73 -11.49 -16.74
CA LYS A 34 -30.30 -11.61 -18.14
C LYS A 34 -28.83 -11.96 -18.25
N ALA A 35 -27.98 -11.32 -17.43
CA ALA A 35 -26.55 -11.57 -17.43
C ALA A 35 -26.22 -13.02 -17.03
N ALA A 36 -26.92 -13.59 -16.06
CA ALA A 36 -26.58 -14.88 -15.46
C ALA A 36 -27.00 -16.13 -16.26
N ASP A 37 -27.07 -16.10 -17.61
CA ASP A 37 -27.43 -17.24 -18.50
C ASP A 37 -28.33 -18.32 -17.84
N THR A 38 -29.57 -17.95 -17.49
CA THR A 38 -30.42 -18.83 -16.68
C THR A 38 -31.10 -19.89 -17.53
N THR A 39 -30.75 -21.17 -17.35
CA THR A 39 -31.49 -22.31 -17.96
C THR A 39 -32.92 -22.46 -17.42
N THR A 40 -33.24 -21.84 -16.28
CA THR A 40 -34.56 -21.92 -15.65
C THR A 40 -35.25 -20.56 -15.51
N ASN A 41 -36.46 -20.47 -16.03
CA ASN A 41 -37.24 -19.22 -16.04
C ASN A 41 -37.87 -18.81 -14.69
N ARG A 42 -37.52 -19.48 -13.57
CA ARG A 42 -38.21 -19.33 -12.28
C ARG A 42 -37.27 -18.81 -11.19
N ASN A 43 -37.70 -17.74 -10.54
CA ASN A 43 -37.06 -17.27 -9.32
C ASN A 43 -37.46 -18.18 -8.16
N VAL A 44 -36.52 -18.45 -7.23
CA VAL A 44 -36.81 -19.09 -5.94
C VAL A 44 -37.68 -18.15 -5.08
N PHE A 45 -37.39 -16.86 -5.16
CA PHE A 45 -38.23 -15.76 -4.68
C PHE A 45 -37.91 -14.46 -5.43
N LEU A 46 -38.90 -13.56 -5.50
CA LEU A 46 -38.77 -12.21 -6.02
C LEU A 46 -39.70 -11.29 -5.25
N HIS A 47 -39.13 -10.25 -4.63
CA HIS A 47 -39.84 -9.24 -3.86
C HIS A 47 -39.27 -7.87 -4.23
N VAL A 48 -40.13 -6.89 -4.51
CA VAL A 48 -39.69 -5.57 -4.98
C VAL A 48 -40.35 -4.49 -4.15
N LYS A 49 -39.53 -3.89 -3.27
CA LYS A 49 -39.86 -2.75 -2.42
C LYS A 49 -41.05 -3.04 -1.50
N GLU A 50 -41.01 -4.20 -0.86
CA GLU A 50 -41.92 -4.59 0.23
C GLU A 50 -41.59 -3.80 1.50
N SER A 51 -42.56 -3.63 2.39
CA SER A 51 -42.36 -2.89 3.65
C SER A 51 -42.20 -3.84 4.84
N LEU A 52 -41.30 -3.51 5.76
CA LEU A 52 -41.17 -4.19 7.05
C LEU A 52 -40.82 -3.14 8.11
N GLY A 53 -41.81 -2.79 8.95
CA GLY A 53 -41.69 -1.68 9.88
C GLY A 53 -41.41 -0.36 9.16
N GLN A 54 -40.31 0.31 9.52
CA GLN A 54 -39.89 1.59 8.91
C GLN A 54 -38.97 1.42 7.69
N ALA A 55 -38.60 0.18 7.34
CA ALA A 55 -37.71 -0.11 6.23
C ALA A 55 -38.49 -0.65 5.03
N HIS A 56 -37.91 -0.46 3.85
CA HIS A 56 -38.34 -1.17 2.64
C HIS A 56 -37.27 -2.20 2.26
N TRP A 57 -37.66 -3.32 1.67
CA TRP A 57 -36.72 -4.33 1.22
C TRP A 57 -37.10 -4.89 -0.15
N SER A 58 -36.09 -5.34 -0.89
CA SER A 58 -36.24 -6.01 -2.18
C SER A 58 -35.30 -7.21 -2.22
N ALA A 59 -35.76 -8.35 -2.72
CA ALA A 59 -34.96 -9.55 -2.77
C ALA A 59 -35.21 -10.35 -4.04
N ILE A 60 -34.15 -10.96 -4.57
CA ILE A 60 -34.24 -11.89 -5.69
C ILE A 60 -33.30 -13.07 -5.43
N SER A 61 -33.74 -14.27 -5.80
CA SER A 61 -32.89 -15.45 -5.84
C SER A 61 -33.32 -16.37 -6.98
N PHE A 62 -32.34 -16.95 -7.66
CA PHE A 62 -32.54 -17.88 -8.76
C PHE A 62 -31.31 -18.78 -8.92
N TYR A 63 -31.48 -19.85 -9.69
CA TYR A 63 -30.39 -20.72 -10.10
C TYR A 63 -29.85 -20.26 -11.45
N PHE A 64 -28.54 -20.34 -11.63
CA PHE A 64 -27.86 -20.10 -12.88
C PHE A 64 -26.75 -21.11 -13.10
N GLU A 65 -26.24 -21.18 -14.33
CA GLU A 65 -25.19 -22.09 -14.73
C GLU A 65 -23.93 -21.32 -15.11
N ARG A 66 -22.76 -21.86 -14.79
CA ARG A 66 -21.46 -21.31 -15.22
C ARG A 66 -20.46 -22.41 -15.53
N THR A 67 -19.48 -22.12 -16.37
CA THR A 67 -18.34 -23.02 -16.59
C THR A 67 -17.40 -22.98 -15.38
N PRO A 68 -16.92 -24.12 -14.86
CA PRO A 68 -15.95 -24.13 -13.76
C PRO A 68 -14.64 -23.44 -14.16
N SER A 69 -14.15 -22.47 -13.38
CA SER A 69 -12.93 -21.71 -13.70
C SER A 69 -11.66 -22.56 -13.81
N PHE A 70 -11.63 -23.73 -13.18
CA PHE A 70 -10.47 -24.62 -13.16
C PHE A 70 -10.44 -25.64 -14.32
N LEU A 71 -11.46 -25.65 -15.19
CA LEU A 71 -11.50 -26.52 -16.37
C LEU A 71 -11.42 -25.68 -17.66
N TYR A 72 -10.34 -25.84 -18.40
CA TYR A 72 -10.05 -25.13 -19.65
C TYR A 72 -10.22 -26.05 -20.87
N ASP A 73 -10.37 -25.45 -22.05
CA ASP A 73 -10.50 -26.13 -23.36
C ASP A 73 -11.61 -27.20 -23.42
N LEU A 74 -12.64 -27.04 -22.59
CA LEU A 74 -13.82 -27.87 -22.68
C LEU A 74 -14.63 -27.48 -23.93
N PRO A 75 -15.19 -28.46 -24.67
CA PRO A 75 -16.17 -28.17 -25.69
C PRO A 75 -17.32 -27.32 -25.09
N PRO A 76 -17.89 -26.36 -25.85
CA PRO A 76 -19.01 -25.55 -25.38
C PRO A 76 -20.14 -26.43 -24.83
N ASN A 77 -20.70 -26.05 -23.67
CA ASN A 77 -21.76 -26.79 -22.97
C ASN A 77 -21.38 -28.21 -22.48
N TYR A 78 -20.10 -28.59 -22.44
CA TYR A 78 -19.71 -29.93 -21.96
C TYR A 78 -20.03 -30.15 -20.47
N MET A 79 -19.73 -29.16 -19.62
CA MET A 79 -20.02 -29.21 -18.19
C MET A 79 -20.32 -27.80 -17.68
N LYS A 80 -21.45 -27.65 -16.97
CA LYS A 80 -21.82 -26.42 -16.26
C LYS A 80 -22.09 -26.71 -14.78
N GLU A 81 -21.59 -25.85 -13.91
CA GLU A 81 -21.94 -25.80 -12.49
C GLU A 81 -23.28 -25.11 -12.32
N ARG A 82 -24.22 -25.75 -11.61
CA ARG A 82 -25.48 -25.10 -11.23
C ARG A 82 -25.37 -24.46 -9.85
N ILE A 83 -25.47 -23.14 -9.81
CA ILE A 83 -25.28 -22.32 -8.59
C ILE A 83 -26.58 -21.62 -8.23
N CYS A 84 -26.80 -21.41 -6.93
CA CYS A 84 -27.87 -20.55 -6.44
C CYS A 84 -27.28 -19.26 -5.88
N GLY A 85 -27.86 -18.13 -6.26
CA GLY A 85 -27.47 -16.81 -5.76
C GLY A 85 -28.65 -16.05 -5.19
N PHE A 86 -28.36 -15.04 -4.38
CA PHE A 86 -29.38 -14.12 -3.88
C PHE A 86 -28.86 -12.70 -3.69
N ILE A 87 -29.79 -11.75 -3.75
CA ILE A 87 -29.62 -10.36 -3.30
C ILE A 87 -30.78 -10.04 -2.36
N LEU A 88 -30.48 -9.35 -1.27
CA LEU A 88 -31.44 -8.66 -0.40
C LEU A 88 -30.95 -7.21 -0.20
N LEU A 89 -31.71 -6.26 -0.72
CA LEU A 89 -31.47 -4.83 -0.58
C LEU A 89 -32.47 -4.25 0.42
N VAL A 90 -31.98 -3.65 1.49
CA VAL A 90 -32.79 -2.98 2.53
C VAL A 90 -32.59 -1.47 2.43
N GLU A 91 -33.67 -0.70 2.34
CA GLU A 91 -33.67 0.75 2.34
C GLU A 91 -34.23 1.26 3.67
N TYR A 92 -33.44 2.05 4.39
CA TYR A 92 -33.85 2.67 5.65
C TYR A 92 -33.23 4.06 5.78
N ARG A 93 -34.05 5.07 6.12
CA ARG A 93 -33.67 6.50 6.09
C ARG A 93 -33.01 6.87 4.76
N ASP A 94 -31.87 7.53 4.74
CA ASP A 94 -31.09 7.86 3.54
C ASP A 94 -30.07 6.76 3.14
N HIS A 95 -30.17 5.56 3.71
CA HIS A 95 -29.21 4.47 3.49
C HIS A 95 -29.82 3.27 2.74
N ALA A 96 -28.94 2.48 2.14
CA ALA A 96 -29.24 1.20 1.53
C ALA A 96 -28.21 0.14 1.99
N VAL A 97 -28.70 -1.04 2.34
CA VAL A 97 -27.88 -2.14 2.89
C VAL A 97 -28.06 -3.37 2.02
N LEU A 98 -26.96 -3.91 1.52
CA LEU A 98 -26.95 -5.01 0.56
C LEU A 98 -26.40 -6.27 1.20
N PHE A 99 -27.22 -7.32 1.25
CA PHE A 99 -26.78 -8.69 1.46
C PHE A 99 -26.77 -9.40 0.12
N LYS A 100 -25.72 -10.17 -0.14
CA LYS A 100 -25.58 -10.88 -1.42
C LYS A 100 -24.77 -12.17 -1.29
N SER A 101 -25.02 -13.09 -2.21
CA SER A 101 -24.21 -14.29 -2.46
C SER A 101 -24.30 -14.64 -3.94
N ASN A 102 -23.16 -14.81 -4.61
CA ASN A 102 -23.02 -15.17 -6.04
C ASN A 102 -23.71 -14.22 -7.05
N LEU A 103 -24.39 -13.18 -6.59
CA LEU A 103 -25.06 -12.17 -7.40
C LEU A 103 -24.67 -10.79 -6.88
N ASP A 104 -24.70 -9.78 -7.74
CA ASP A 104 -24.49 -8.40 -7.35
C ASP A 104 -25.26 -7.45 -8.26
N PHE A 105 -25.43 -6.20 -7.83
CA PHE A 105 -26.00 -5.16 -8.69
C PHE A 105 -25.03 -4.75 -9.80
N PRO A 106 -25.53 -4.44 -11.01
CA PRO A 106 -24.70 -3.90 -12.08
C PRO A 106 -23.97 -2.62 -11.66
N SER A 107 -22.77 -2.42 -12.18
CA SER A 107 -21.91 -1.27 -11.83
C SER A 107 -22.60 0.07 -12.10
N GLU A 108 -23.39 0.17 -13.17
CA GLU A 108 -24.18 1.38 -13.49
C GLU A 108 -25.22 1.69 -12.42
N PHE A 109 -25.90 0.65 -11.90
CA PHE A 109 -26.88 0.80 -10.84
C PHE A 109 -26.23 1.31 -9.56
N LYS A 110 -25.11 0.68 -9.15
CA LYS A 110 -24.36 1.13 -7.97
C LYS A 110 -23.88 2.56 -8.15
N THR A 111 -23.28 2.88 -9.29
CA THR A 111 -22.76 4.22 -9.60
C THR A 111 -23.85 5.28 -9.51
N ARG A 112 -25.05 4.99 -10.02
CA ARG A 112 -26.17 5.93 -10.05
C ARG A 112 -26.84 6.12 -8.68
N TYR A 113 -27.03 5.05 -7.91
CA TYR A 113 -27.90 5.08 -6.74
C TYR A 113 -27.16 4.99 -5.41
N LEU A 114 -26.00 4.35 -5.38
CA LEU A 114 -25.30 3.98 -4.15
C LEU A 114 -23.97 4.74 -4.04
N GLN A 115 -23.70 5.24 -2.85
CA GLN A 115 -22.40 5.74 -2.42
C GLN A 115 -21.98 4.92 -1.21
N ARG A 116 -20.75 4.40 -1.20
CA ARG A 116 -20.22 3.69 -0.05
C ARG A 116 -20.31 4.57 1.20
N VAL A 117 -20.68 4.00 2.34
CA VAL A 117 -20.58 4.73 3.62
C VAL A 117 -19.11 5.05 3.86
N SER A 118 -18.82 6.29 4.25
CA SER A 118 -17.45 6.74 4.48
C SER A 118 -16.80 6.02 5.67
N ASP A 119 -15.48 5.90 5.62
CA ASP A 119 -14.72 5.09 6.60
C ASP A 119 -14.84 5.66 8.02
N ASP A 120 -14.93 6.99 8.17
CA ASP A 120 -15.15 7.66 9.44
C ASP A 120 -16.46 7.23 10.13
N ARG A 121 -17.54 7.04 9.35
CA ARG A 121 -18.84 6.59 9.85
C ARG A 121 -18.79 5.13 10.27
N LEU A 122 -18.11 4.29 9.49
CA LEU A 122 -17.96 2.88 9.75
C LEU A 122 -17.08 2.63 11.00
N GLU A 123 -16.01 3.40 11.16
CA GLU A 123 -15.19 3.42 12.37
C GLU A 123 -15.99 3.89 13.59
N SER A 124 -16.72 5.00 13.49
CA SER A 124 -17.50 5.54 14.61
C SER A 124 -18.59 4.58 15.13
N ALA A 125 -19.10 3.69 14.27
CA ALA A 125 -20.11 2.71 14.65
C ALA A 125 -19.53 1.40 15.26
N ILE A 126 -18.25 1.10 15.06
CA ILE A 126 -17.66 -0.20 15.38
C ILE A 126 -16.42 -0.09 16.28
N ALA A 127 -15.57 0.92 16.04
CA ALA A 127 -14.27 1.14 16.68
C ALA A 127 -14.32 2.10 17.88
N GLN A 128 -15.40 2.03 18.66
CA GLN A 128 -15.63 2.88 19.83
C GLN A 128 -14.62 2.64 20.96
N GLU A 129 -14.52 3.57 21.91
CA GLU A 129 -13.48 3.58 22.96
C GLU A 129 -13.29 2.25 23.73
N HIS A 130 -14.38 1.54 24.03
CA HIS A 130 -14.35 0.34 24.88
C HIS A 130 -14.21 -0.99 24.13
N VAL A 131 -14.02 -0.97 22.81
CA VAL A 131 -13.93 -2.20 22.02
C VAL A 131 -12.52 -2.78 22.03
N ILE A 132 -12.44 -4.11 22.01
CA ILE A 132 -11.15 -4.82 21.96
C ILE A 132 -10.87 -5.20 20.51
N PHE A 133 -9.75 -4.72 19.96
CA PHE A 133 -9.28 -5.15 18.65
C PHE A 133 -8.68 -6.55 18.72
N GLU A 134 -9.27 -7.51 18.00
CA GLU A 134 -8.78 -8.89 17.91
C GLU A 134 -8.00 -9.14 16.61
N ARG A 135 -8.34 -8.43 15.53
CA ARG A 135 -7.64 -8.51 14.24
C ARG A 135 -7.63 -7.14 13.57
N ILE A 136 -6.54 -6.82 12.87
CA ILE A 136 -6.45 -5.64 12.02
C ILE A 136 -5.66 -5.97 10.76
N ASN A 137 -6.14 -5.47 9.63
CA ASN A 137 -5.45 -5.44 8.37
C ASN A 137 -5.05 -3.98 8.12
N LEU A 138 -3.78 -3.80 7.83
CA LEU A 138 -3.13 -2.53 7.66
C LEU A 138 -2.56 -2.46 6.26
N ARG A 139 -2.76 -1.31 5.62
CA ARG A 139 -2.21 -0.99 4.32
C ARG A 139 -1.24 0.17 4.44
N ASN A 140 -0.06 0.04 3.88
CA ASN A 140 0.95 1.09 3.94
C ASN A 140 0.60 2.21 2.96
N MET A 141 0.84 3.46 3.38
CA MET A 141 0.59 4.66 2.56
C MET A 141 1.73 4.95 1.57
N SER A 142 2.86 4.25 1.68
CA SER A 142 4.02 4.39 0.80
C SER A 142 3.74 3.92 -0.63
N ILE A 143 4.17 4.69 -1.62
CA ILE A 143 4.17 4.34 -3.05
C ILE A 143 5.47 3.63 -3.51
N SER A 144 6.41 3.36 -2.61
CA SER A 144 7.64 2.62 -2.93
C SER A 144 7.37 1.13 -3.15
N LYS A 145 7.88 0.58 -4.27
CA LYS A 145 7.82 -0.86 -4.59
C LYS A 145 8.56 -1.76 -3.60
N HIS A 146 9.53 -1.20 -2.86
CA HIS A 146 10.30 -1.93 -1.84
C HIS A 146 9.68 -1.84 -0.45
N ALA A 147 8.56 -1.14 -0.30
CA ALA A 147 7.89 -1.01 0.99
C ALA A 147 7.00 -2.22 1.30
N LEU A 148 6.87 -2.52 2.60
CA LEU A 148 5.84 -3.45 3.07
C LEU A 148 4.46 -2.92 2.63
N LYS A 149 3.74 -3.64 1.77
CA LYS A 149 2.44 -3.19 1.22
C LYS A 149 1.30 -3.38 2.22
N ASN A 150 1.15 -4.59 2.75
CA ASN A 150 0.07 -4.99 3.66
C ASN A 150 0.62 -5.70 4.91
N LYS A 151 -0.08 -5.54 6.04
CA LYS A 151 0.25 -6.19 7.32
C LYS A 151 -1.03 -6.63 8.02
N SER A 152 -1.16 -7.93 8.32
CA SER A 152 -2.29 -8.46 9.08
C SER A 152 -1.81 -8.92 10.46
N LEU A 153 -2.48 -8.44 11.52
CA LEU A 153 -2.17 -8.75 12.91
C LEU A 153 -3.40 -9.33 13.59
N GLU A 154 -3.22 -10.38 14.39
CA GLU A 154 -4.29 -11.04 15.13
C GLU A 154 -3.83 -11.39 16.56
N ALA A 155 -4.64 -11.04 17.55
CA ALA A 155 -4.38 -11.32 18.97
C ALA A 155 -5.69 -11.33 19.76
N ASN A 156 -5.65 -11.75 21.04
CA ASN A 156 -6.81 -11.63 21.93
C ASN A 156 -7.14 -10.18 22.31
N ASN A 157 -6.12 -9.32 22.32
CA ASN A 157 -6.21 -7.87 22.44
C ASN A 157 -4.96 -7.25 21.78
N LEU A 158 -5.12 -6.65 20.61
CA LEU A 158 -4.03 -6.05 19.84
C LEU A 158 -3.42 -4.84 20.55
N GLU A 159 -4.21 -4.09 21.32
CA GLU A 159 -3.74 -2.91 22.06
C GLU A 159 -2.62 -3.25 23.07
N ASN A 160 -2.59 -4.48 23.57
CA ASN A 160 -1.59 -4.92 24.54
C ASN A 160 -0.29 -5.45 23.91
N VAL A 161 -0.30 -5.78 22.61
CA VAL A 161 0.81 -6.52 21.97
C VAL A 161 1.37 -5.83 20.73
N VAL A 162 0.67 -4.84 20.20
CA VAL A 162 1.12 -4.06 19.04
C VAL A 162 1.62 -2.70 19.52
N SER A 163 2.88 -2.40 19.22
CA SER A 163 3.42 -1.06 19.47
C SER A 163 2.79 -0.05 18.49
N PRO A 164 2.37 1.14 18.97
CA PRO A 164 1.88 2.21 18.11
C PRO A 164 3.01 2.86 17.30
N ALA A 165 4.27 2.56 17.62
CA ALA A 165 5.39 3.18 16.94
C ALA A 165 5.36 2.82 15.44
N GLY A 166 5.32 3.82 14.55
CA GLY A 166 5.27 3.62 13.10
C GLY A 166 3.91 3.17 12.55
N ALA A 167 2.89 3.03 13.41
CA ALA A 167 1.52 2.70 13.01
C ALA A 167 0.88 3.79 12.12
N ASN A 168 1.35 5.01 12.30
CA ASN A 168 0.92 6.21 11.64
C ASN A 168 1.13 6.18 10.11
N ARG A 169 2.04 5.33 9.61
CA ARG A 169 2.28 5.08 8.17
C ARG A 169 1.26 4.13 7.51
N PHE A 170 0.33 3.59 8.30
CA PHE A 170 -0.64 2.61 7.83
C PHE A 170 -2.06 3.13 7.97
N VAL A 171 -2.89 2.69 7.03
CA VAL A 171 -4.34 2.80 7.03
C VAL A 171 -4.95 1.48 7.48
N ALA A 172 -5.94 1.54 8.37
CA ALA A 172 -6.69 0.36 8.78
C ALA A 172 -7.80 0.04 7.76
N ASN A 173 -7.54 -0.88 6.83
CA ASN A 173 -8.50 -1.24 5.76
C ASN A 173 -9.39 -2.45 6.11
N GLY A 174 -9.19 -3.05 7.28
CA GLY A 174 -10.08 -4.06 7.85
C GLY A 174 -9.77 -4.32 9.30
N TYR A 175 -10.78 -4.61 10.10
CA TYR A 175 -10.57 -4.95 11.51
C TYR A 175 -11.71 -5.78 12.08
N ARG A 176 -11.37 -6.61 13.07
CA ARG A 176 -12.32 -7.36 13.88
C ARG A 176 -12.22 -6.90 15.32
N VAL A 177 -13.34 -6.46 15.86
CA VAL A 177 -13.46 -6.01 17.24
C VAL A 177 -14.38 -6.93 18.03
N ARG A 178 -14.14 -7.00 19.34
CA ARG A 178 -15.02 -7.63 20.32
C ARG A 178 -15.62 -6.54 21.20
N ASN A 179 -16.95 -6.45 21.21
CA ASN A 179 -17.72 -5.52 22.03
C ASN A 179 -18.79 -6.30 22.80
N ALA A 180 -18.73 -6.29 24.14
CA ALA A 180 -19.62 -7.03 25.02
C ALA A 180 -19.83 -8.51 24.61
N GLY A 181 -18.74 -9.20 24.25
CA GLY A 181 -18.75 -10.60 23.81
C GLY A 181 -19.16 -10.85 22.36
N ARG A 182 -19.68 -9.84 21.65
CA ARG A 182 -20.00 -9.92 20.21
C ARG A 182 -18.79 -9.57 19.38
N ARG A 183 -18.52 -10.37 18.33
CA ARG A 183 -17.46 -10.11 17.36
C ARG A 183 -18.04 -9.49 16.11
N VAL A 184 -17.49 -8.34 15.74
CA VAL A 184 -17.87 -7.58 14.55
C VAL A 184 -16.63 -7.35 13.72
N THR A 185 -16.67 -7.72 12.45
CA THR A 185 -15.66 -7.40 11.45
C THR A 185 -16.17 -6.26 10.59
N ALA A 186 -15.31 -5.29 10.34
CA ALA A 186 -15.55 -4.21 9.42
C ALA A 186 -14.46 -4.22 8.33
N THR A 187 -14.88 -3.96 7.10
CA THR A 187 -13.99 -3.79 5.95
C THR A 187 -14.30 -2.42 5.33
N PRO A 188 -13.66 -1.35 5.86
CA PRO A 188 -13.78 0.02 5.36
C PRO A 188 -13.83 0.11 3.84
N SER A 189 -12.82 -0.40 3.12
CA SER A 189 -12.71 -0.33 1.65
C SER A 189 -13.96 -0.76 0.86
N THR A 190 -14.76 -1.70 1.40
CA THR A 190 -16.00 -2.17 0.75
C THR A 190 -17.28 -1.68 1.45
N GLY A 191 -17.17 -0.97 2.56
CA GLY A 191 -18.29 -0.57 3.41
C GLY A 191 -18.99 -1.78 4.07
N ARG A 192 -18.28 -2.91 4.18
CA ARG A 192 -18.86 -4.17 4.67
C ARG A 192 -18.76 -4.25 6.19
N ILE A 193 -19.86 -4.69 6.82
CA ILE A 193 -19.90 -5.04 8.24
C ILE A 193 -20.47 -6.44 8.38
N ALA A 194 -19.70 -7.31 9.05
CA ALA A 194 -20.08 -8.68 9.33
C ALA A 194 -20.07 -8.93 10.84
N THR A 195 -21.20 -9.39 11.37
CA THR A 195 -21.28 -9.82 12.76
C THR A 195 -21.23 -11.34 12.82
N ARG A 196 -20.40 -11.87 13.73
CA ARG A 196 -20.33 -13.31 13.97
C ARG A 196 -21.58 -13.74 14.72
N SER A 197 -22.53 -14.31 13.99
CA SER A 197 -23.81 -14.82 14.48
C SER A 197 -24.20 -16.11 13.75
N ASP A 198 -25.24 -16.78 14.27
CA ASP A 198 -25.95 -17.80 13.50
C ASP A 198 -26.60 -17.21 12.23
N ARG A 199 -26.93 -18.09 11.29
CA ARG A 199 -27.63 -17.69 10.06
C ARG A 199 -29.01 -17.11 10.41
N SER A 200 -29.30 -15.95 9.86
CA SER A 200 -30.52 -15.17 10.07
C SER A 200 -31.46 -15.26 8.87
N GLY A 201 -32.76 -15.16 9.11
CA GLY A 201 -33.77 -14.91 8.10
C GLY A 201 -33.83 -13.44 7.68
N TYR A 202 -34.63 -13.15 6.65
CA TYR A 202 -34.68 -11.81 6.04
C TYR A 202 -35.16 -10.72 7.02
N GLU A 203 -36.11 -11.02 7.92
CA GLU A 203 -36.59 -10.06 8.92
C GLU A 203 -35.49 -9.64 9.90
N GLN A 204 -34.70 -10.60 10.39
CA GLN A 204 -33.56 -10.31 11.26
C GLN A 204 -32.46 -9.55 10.51
N MET A 205 -32.27 -9.80 9.21
CA MET A 205 -31.36 -9.01 8.36
C MET A 205 -31.84 -7.57 8.18
N VAL A 206 -33.14 -7.34 8.00
CA VAL A 206 -33.70 -5.97 7.96
C VAL A 206 -33.49 -5.25 9.28
N GLN A 207 -33.74 -5.91 10.41
CA GLN A 207 -33.47 -5.34 11.74
C GLN A 207 -31.98 -5.05 11.95
N TYR A 208 -31.10 -5.93 11.50
CA TYR A 208 -29.65 -5.71 11.49
C TYR A 208 -29.27 -4.45 10.70
N SER A 209 -29.86 -4.25 9.52
CA SER A 209 -29.65 -3.04 8.70
C SER A 209 -30.07 -1.77 9.43
N ILE A 210 -31.26 -1.78 10.06
CA ILE A 210 -31.77 -0.64 10.84
C ILE A 210 -30.80 -0.28 11.98
N GLN A 211 -30.38 -1.28 12.77
CA GLN A 211 -29.50 -1.08 13.93
C GLN A 211 -28.17 -0.40 13.56
N TYR A 212 -27.52 -0.82 12.48
CA TYR A 212 -26.24 -0.21 12.07
C TYR A 212 -26.43 1.16 11.42
N VAL A 213 -27.49 1.37 10.65
CA VAL A 213 -27.80 2.69 10.09
C VAL A 213 -28.10 3.69 11.22
N ASP A 214 -28.83 3.31 12.25
CA ASP A 214 -29.05 4.16 13.42
C ASP A 214 -27.73 4.47 14.14
N ARG A 215 -26.85 3.47 14.31
CA ARG A 215 -25.52 3.71 14.91
C ARG A 215 -24.68 4.72 14.13
N PHE A 216 -24.68 4.68 12.79
CA PHE A 216 -23.95 5.67 11.98
C PHE A 216 -24.43 7.10 12.22
N LEU A 217 -25.72 7.26 12.52
CA LEU A 217 -26.35 8.56 12.74
C LEU A 217 -26.14 9.05 14.18
N GLU A 218 -26.25 8.16 15.17
CA GLU A 218 -26.12 8.46 16.59
C GLU A 218 -24.66 8.67 17.04
N HIS A 219 -23.73 7.86 16.52
CA HIS A 219 -22.36 7.80 17.04
C HIS A 219 -21.34 8.58 16.23
N HIS A 220 -21.75 9.48 15.34
CA HIS A 220 -20.82 10.17 14.42
C HIS A 220 -19.62 10.86 15.12
N ASN A 221 -19.82 11.30 16.37
CA ASN A 221 -18.81 11.98 17.18
C ASN A 221 -18.41 11.16 18.42
N ALA A 222 -18.70 9.86 18.45
CA ALA A 222 -18.34 9.02 19.58
C ALA A 222 -16.81 8.91 19.69
N PRO A 223 -16.25 8.89 20.92
CA PRO A 223 -14.83 8.69 21.10
C PRO A 223 -14.42 7.31 20.57
N LEU A 224 -13.36 7.31 19.78
CA LEU A 224 -12.77 6.10 19.22
C LEU A 224 -11.72 5.51 20.16
N SER A 225 -11.48 4.21 20.02
CA SER A 225 -10.41 3.52 20.73
C SER A 225 -9.04 4.21 20.52
N PRO A 226 -8.23 4.39 21.58
CA PRO A 226 -6.85 4.86 21.45
C PRO A 226 -6.04 4.06 20.42
N PHE A 227 -6.28 2.75 20.32
CA PHE A 227 -5.59 1.87 19.39
C PHE A 227 -5.78 2.29 17.93
N ILE A 228 -7.03 2.44 17.47
CA ILE A 228 -7.31 2.82 16.08
C ILE A 228 -6.91 4.27 15.76
N ARG A 229 -6.77 5.12 16.79
CA ARG A 229 -6.27 6.51 16.64
C ARG A 229 -4.77 6.59 16.39
N SER A 230 -4.02 5.52 16.61
CA SER A 230 -2.57 5.47 16.32
C SER A 230 -2.25 5.31 14.82
N PHE A 231 -3.25 5.00 14.00
CA PHE A 231 -3.15 4.83 12.55
C PHE A 231 -3.67 6.07 11.81
N ALA A 232 -3.37 6.17 10.52
CA ALA A 232 -3.91 7.23 9.67
C ALA A 232 -5.44 7.17 9.63
N ARG A 233 -6.09 8.34 9.66
CA ARG A 233 -7.52 8.48 9.90
C ARG A 233 -8.25 8.97 8.65
N PRO A 234 -9.43 8.42 8.31
CA PRO A 234 -10.19 8.92 7.18
C PRO A 234 -10.65 10.36 7.44
N ILE A 235 -10.61 11.17 6.39
CA ILE A 235 -11.04 12.57 6.39
C ILE A 235 -11.97 12.83 5.20
N ASN A 236 -12.87 13.80 5.35
CA ASN A 236 -13.88 14.07 4.33
C ASN A 236 -13.25 14.76 3.10
N LEU A 237 -13.26 14.08 1.95
CA LEU A 237 -12.73 14.60 0.69
C LEU A 237 -13.35 15.93 0.26
N GLU A 238 -14.68 16.07 0.29
CA GLU A 238 -15.38 17.29 -0.13
C GLU A 238 -14.90 18.53 0.63
N SER A 239 -14.72 18.40 1.95
CA SER A 239 -14.25 19.48 2.81
C SER A 239 -12.80 19.91 2.52
N MET A 240 -11.99 19.00 1.98
CA MET A 240 -10.56 19.22 1.73
C MET A 240 -10.28 19.69 0.29
N LEU A 241 -11.21 19.49 -0.66
CA LEU A 241 -11.03 19.84 -2.08
C LEU A 241 -10.36 21.20 -2.34
N PRO A 242 -10.70 22.30 -1.64
CA PRO A 242 -10.10 23.62 -1.91
C PRO A 242 -8.60 23.67 -1.61
N THR A 243 -8.10 22.84 -0.70
CA THR A 243 -6.71 22.85 -0.24
C THR A 243 -5.88 21.72 -0.84
N LEU A 244 -6.50 20.70 -1.44
CA LEU A 244 -5.79 19.57 -2.01
C LEU A 244 -4.96 19.98 -3.24
N GLN A 245 -3.69 19.61 -3.19
CA GLN A 245 -2.75 19.77 -4.30
C GLN A 245 -2.08 18.41 -4.57
N PRO A 246 -2.67 17.57 -5.43
CA PRO A 246 -2.09 16.30 -5.86
C PRO A 246 -0.71 16.50 -6.49
N ARG A 247 0.23 15.61 -6.19
CA ARG A 247 1.61 15.67 -6.69
C ARG A 247 2.08 14.38 -7.34
N TYR A 248 1.62 13.24 -6.84
CA TYR A 248 2.02 11.93 -7.37
C TYR A 248 0.85 10.97 -7.40
N ILE A 249 0.87 10.05 -8.37
CA ILE A 249 -0.04 8.90 -8.44
C ILE A 249 0.76 7.64 -8.73
N ALA A 250 0.43 6.56 -8.03
CA ALA A 250 1.00 5.23 -8.26
C ALA A 250 -0.14 4.21 -8.33
N VAL A 251 -0.05 3.26 -9.26
CA VAL A 251 -1.02 2.17 -9.41
C VAL A 251 -0.73 1.09 -8.36
N ASP A 252 -1.78 0.53 -7.78
CA ASP A 252 -1.65 -0.62 -6.88
C ASP A 252 -1.50 -1.92 -7.67
N VAL A 253 -0.30 -2.13 -8.20
CA VAL A 253 0.02 -3.33 -8.97
C VAL A 253 -0.07 -4.60 -8.12
N GLY A 254 0.14 -4.52 -6.80
CA GLY A 254 0.10 -5.70 -5.93
C GLY A 254 -1.31 -6.30 -5.83
N THR A 255 -2.32 -5.45 -5.57
CA THR A 255 -3.71 -5.92 -5.56
C THR A 255 -4.19 -6.30 -6.97
N LEU A 256 -3.67 -5.67 -8.02
CA LEU A 256 -3.94 -6.10 -9.40
C LEU A 256 -3.41 -7.51 -9.67
N GLU A 257 -2.14 -7.79 -9.32
CA GLU A 257 -1.52 -9.11 -9.46
C GLU A 257 -2.29 -10.18 -8.68
N GLU A 258 -2.62 -9.92 -7.41
CA GLU A 258 -3.42 -10.83 -6.58
C GLU A 258 -4.76 -11.15 -7.25
N ALA A 259 -5.43 -10.15 -7.82
CA ALA A 259 -6.70 -10.36 -8.53
C ALA A 259 -6.52 -11.17 -9.82
N VAL A 260 -5.44 -10.96 -10.59
CA VAL A 260 -5.17 -11.69 -11.85
C VAL A 260 -4.90 -13.17 -11.61
N PHE A 261 -4.27 -13.51 -10.49
CA PHE A 261 -3.90 -14.89 -10.15
C PHE A 261 -4.86 -15.56 -9.15
N ASP A 262 -6.01 -14.96 -8.81
CA ASP A 262 -7.05 -15.60 -8.01
C ASP A 262 -7.92 -16.53 -8.87
N GLU A 263 -7.87 -17.82 -8.58
CA GLU A 263 -8.54 -18.87 -9.37
C GLU A 263 -10.06 -18.94 -9.15
N ILE A 264 -10.58 -18.33 -8.08
CA ILE A 264 -11.97 -18.49 -7.62
C ILE A 264 -12.81 -17.25 -7.92
N GLU A 265 -12.33 -16.07 -7.52
CA GLU A 265 -13.02 -14.78 -7.66
C GLU A 265 -12.17 -13.72 -8.38
N GLY A 266 -11.10 -14.13 -9.07
CA GLY A 266 -10.16 -13.24 -9.73
C GLY A 266 -10.60 -12.66 -11.06
N ILE A 267 -9.62 -12.14 -11.80
CA ILE A 267 -9.76 -11.56 -13.13
C ILE A 267 -8.75 -12.16 -14.11
N ARG A 268 -8.99 -12.00 -15.40
CA ARG A 268 -8.03 -12.27 -16.48
C ARG A 268 -7.76 -10.99 -17.24
N LEU A 269 -6.50 -10.77 -17.62
CA LEU A 269 -6.13 -9.72 -18.55
C LEU A 269 -6.19 -10.28 -19.97
N VAL A 270 -6.89 -9.57 -20.85
CA VAL A 270 -7.17 -10.02 -22.22
C VAL A 270 -6.77 -8.91 -23.19
N HIS A 271 -6.09 -9.26 -24.27
CA HIS A 271 -5.78 -8.33 -25.34
C HIS A 271 -6.91 -8.35 -26.39
N GLY A 272 -7.55 -7.21 -26.60
CA GLY A 272 -8.72 -7.07 -27.48
C GLY A 272 -10.06 -7.24 -26.76
N ASN A 273 -11.16 -6.84 -27.43
CA ASN A 273 -12.51 -6.88 -26.87
C ASN A 273 -13.44 -7.90 -27.53
N ASP A 274 -13.05 -8.45 -28.69
CA ASP A 274 -13.94 -9.24 -29.54
C ASP A 274 -13.82 -10.75 -29.27
N GLU A 275 -14.50 -11.58 -30.07
CA GLU A 275 -14.46 -13.06 -29.95
C GLU A 275 -13.04 -13.65 -30.12
N GLU A 276 -12.14 -12.93 -30.81
CA GLU A 276 -10.73 -13.32 -31.00
C GLU A 276 -9.79 -12.84 -29.88
N ALA A 277 -10.32 -12.31 -28.77
CA ALA A 277 -9.47 -11.75 -27.73
C ALA A 277 -8.64 -12.83 -27.01
N GLU A 278 -7.36 -12.54 -26.81
CA GLU A 278 -6.38 -13.49 -26.29
C GLU A 278 -6.10 -13.21 -24.81
N VAL A 279 -6.24 -14.22 -23.96
CA VAL A 279 -5.86 -14.12 -22.54
C VAL A 279 -4.34 -14.01 -22.44
N LEU A 280 -3.86 -12.98 -21.74
CA LEU A 280 -2.42 -12.78 -21.56
C LEU A 280 -1.79 -13.94 -20.79
N THR A 281 -0.64 -14.38 -21.26
CA THR A 281 0.24 -15.29 -20.51
C THR A 281 0.85 -14.56 -19.32
N LYS A 282 1.49 -15.31 -18.41
CA LYS A 282 2.24 -14.72 -17.30
C LYS A 282 3.24 -13.65 -17.77
N ASP A 283 4.03 -13.95 -18.81
CA ASP A 283 5.02 -12.99 -19.33
C ASP A 283 4.35 -11.72 -19.87
N GLY A 284 3.17 -11.83 -20.49
CA GLY A 284 2.39 -10.68 -20.92
C GLY A 284 1.83 -9.86 -19.75
N VAL A 285 1.38 -10.52 -18.68
CA VAL A 285 0.96 -9.86 -17.43
C VAL A 285 2.15 -9.13 -16.80
N ASP A 286 3.33 -9.75 -16.72
CA ASP A 286 4.54 -9.16 -16.14
C ASP A 286 4.94 -7.87 -16.89
N VAL A 287 4.76 -7.79 -18.21
CA VAL A 287 4.96 -6.56 -19.00
C VAL A 287 3.97 -5.46 -18.60
N VAL A 288 2.68 -5.80 -18.46
CA VAL A 288 1.64 -4.84 -18.03
C VAL A 288 1.93 -4.32 -16.62
N ILE A 289 2.31 -5.21 -15.70
CA ILE A 289 2.66 -4.86 -14.32
C ILE A 289 3.88 -3.93 -14.29
N ALA A 290 4.94 -4.26 -15.03
CA ALA A 290 6.15 -3.45 -15.09
C ALA A 290 5.89 -2.03 -15.63
N ALA A 291 4.99 -1.89 -16.61
CA ALA A 291 4.59 -0.59 -17.14
C ALA A 291 3.79 0.25 -16.14
N LEU A 292 2.98 -0.40 -15.28
CA LEU A 292 2.16 0.25 -14.25
C LEU A 292 2.92 0.52 -12.94
N ASP A 293 3.98 -0.24 -12.63
CA ASP A 293 4.81 -0.11 -11.42
C ASP A 293 5.76 1.10 -11.47
N LYS A 294 5.20 2.27 -11.80
CA LYS A 294 5.88 3.57 -11.87
C LYS A 294 5.21 4.60 -10.95
N ASN A 295 6.02 5.56 -10.49
CA ASN A 295 5.55 6.72 -9.74
C ASN A 295 5.36 7.90 -10.68
N PHE A 296 4.13 8.17 -11.09
CA PHE A 296 3.82 9.27 -12.00
C PHE A 296 3.70 10.60 -11.27
N THR A 297 4.13 11.69 -11.90
CA THR A 297 3.98 13.04 -11.35
C THR A 297 2.66 13.67 -11.79
N ILE A 298 2.09 14.54 -10.94
CA ILE A 298 0.86 15.28 -11.25
C ILE A 298 1.18 16.76 -11.38
N GLN A 299 0.83 17.31 -12.53
CA GLN A 299 0.95 18.74 -12.83
C GLN A 299 -0.42 19.36 -13.03
N LYS A 300 -0.69 20.45 -12.30
CA LYS A 300 -1.92 21.23 -12.48
C LYS A 300 -1.75 22.17 -13.67
N ALA A 301 -2.60 22.03 -14.68
CA ALA A 301 -2.66 22.92 -15.84
C ALA A 301 -4.09 23.44 -16.01
N ARG A 302 -4.32 24.71 -15.62
CA ARG A 302 -5.66 25.32 -15.55
C ARG A 302 -6.59 24.49 -14.64
N ASP A 303 -7.59 23.84 -15.22
CA ASP A 303 -8.60 23.03 -14.53
C ASP A 303 -8.31 21.52 -14.60
N GLU A 304 -7.17 21.13 -15.16
CA GLU A 304 -6.80 19.72 -15.36
C GLU A 304 -5.63 19.32 -14.45
N TYR A 305 -5.71 18.13 -13.86
CA TYR A 305 -4.58 17.48 -13.21
C TYR A 305 -4.00 16.41 -14.14
N ARG A 306 -2.90 16.76 -14.80
CA ARG A 306 -2.22 15.91 -15.79
C ARG A 306 -1.29 14.94 -15.09
N VAL A 307 -1.36 13.67 -15.47
CA VAL A 307 -0.41 12.62 -15.05
C VAL A 307 0.72 12.59 -16.08
N ILE A 308 1.94 12.75 -15.61
CA ILE A 308 3.16 12.88 -16.40
C ILE A 308 4.12 11.73 -16.06
N ASP A 309 4.62 11.04 -17.09
CA ASP A 309 5.68 10.04 -16.91
C ASP A 309 6.99 10.76 -16.54
N PRO A 310 7.63 10.39 -15.41
CA PRO A 310 8.87 11.03 -14.99
C PRO A 310 10.04 10.80 -15.96
N ASP A 311 10.04 9.72 -16.73
CA ASP A 311 11.18 9.29 -17.54
C ASP A 311 11.36 10.18 -18.79
N ASP A 312 10.26 10.55 -19.44
CA ASP A 312 10.25 11.32 -20.69
C ASP A 312 9.46 12.63 -20.62
N GLN A 313 8.85 12.93 -19.47
CA GLN A 313 8.06 14.13 -19.20
C GLN A 313 6.82 14.29 -20.09
N HIS A 314 6.33 13.22 -20.74
CA HIS A 314 5.10 13.30 -21.51
C HIS A 314 3.85 13.07 -20.65
N LYS A 315 2.72 13.61 -21.11
CA LYS A 315 1.42 13.35 -20.49
C LYS A 315 0.99 11.92 -20.80
N VAL A 316 0.82 11.09 -19.78
CA VAL A 316 0.25 9.73 -19.86
C VAL A 316 -1.19 9.67 -19.39
N GLY A 317 -1.71 10.70 -18.70
CA GLY A 317 -3.04 10.57 -18.11
C GLY A 317 -3.62 11.83 -17.50
N GLU A 318 -4.74 11.65 -16.82
CA GLU A 318 -5.53 12.72 -16.23
C GLU A 318 -6.32 12.21 -15.01
N ILE A 319 -6.30 12.96 -13.91
CA ILE A 319 -7.17 12.71 -12.75
C ILE A 319 -8.12 13.88 -12.51
N ASN A 320 -9.28 13.59 -11.91
CA ASN A 320 -10.23 14.61 -11.44
C ASN A 320 -10.52 14.45 -9.95
N LEU A 321 -10.48 15.58 -9.23
CA LEU A 321 -10.90 15.68 -7.84
C LEU A 321 -12.41 15.93 -7.79
N ASN A 322 -13.21 14.89 -7.50
CA ASN A 322 -14.66 15.04 -7.32
C ASN A 322 -15.00 15.06 -5.82
N LYS A 323 -16.22 15.50 -5.49
CA LYS A 323 -16.71 15.58 -4.09
C LYS A 323 -16.63 14.27 -3.32
N SER A 324 -16.93 13.16 -3.99
CA SER A 324 -17.05 11.85 -3.35
C SER A 324 -15.86 10.92 -3.60
N ARG A 325 -15.01 11.21 -4.60
CA ARG A 325 -13.83 10.40 -4.93
C ARG A 325 -12.88 11.13 -5.87
N ILE A 326 -11.61 10.73 -5.89
CA ILE A 326 -10.69 11.04 -6.98
C ILE A 326 -10.88 9.99 -8.08
N SER A 327 -10.97 10.44 -9.34
CA SER A 327 -11.14 9.55 -10.50
C SER A 327 -9.95 9.62 -11.43
N LEU A 328 -9.44 8.48 -11.87
CA LEU A 328 -8.48 8.31 -12.95
C LEU A 328 -9.25 8.34 -14.28
N ARG A 329 -9.22 9.49 -14.98
CA ARG A 329 -9.98 9.72 -16.21
C ARG A 329 -9.31 9.11 -17.43
N LYS A 330 -7.99 9.21 -17.49
CA LYS A 330 -7.16 8.71 -18.58
C LYS A 330 -5.87 8.14 -18.03
N LEU A 331 -5.44 7.06 -18.64
CA LEU A 331 -4.14 6.44 -18.48
C LEU A 331 -3.85 5.76 -19.82
N ASP A 332 -2.97 6.39 -20.59
CA ASP A 332 -2.65 6.06 -21.96
C ASP A 332 -1.15 5.72 -21.98
N ILE A 333 -0.88 4.46 -21.62
CA ILE A 333 0.45 3.83 -21.61
C ILE A 333 0.43 2.76 -22.71
N PRO A 334 1.43 2.69 -23.62
CA PRO A 334 1.41 1.78 -24.76
C PRO A 334 1.19 0.31 -24.39
N GLU A 335 1.83 -0.16 -23.32
CA GLU A 335 1.81 -1.55 -22.87
C GLU A 335 0.44 -1.99 -22.30
N ILE A 336 -0.43 -1.05 -21.95
CA ILE A 336 -1.77 -1.34 -21.44
C ILE A 336 -2.87 -1.00 -22.44
N ASP A 337 -2.50 -0.52 -23.64
CA ASP A 337 -3.47 -0.19 -24.66
C ASP A 337 -4.16 -1.46 -25.17
N ASN A 338 -5.47 -1.38 -25.40
CA ASN A 338 -6.31 -2.54 -25.73
C ASN A 338 -6.26 -3.72 -24.75
N ILE A 339 -5.82 -3.51 -23.50
CA ILE A 339 -5.96 -4.51 -22.43
C ILE A 339 -7.31 -4.35 -21.72
N TYR A 340 -8.04 -5.45 -21.65
CA TYR A 340 -9.33 -5.58 -21.01
C TYR A 340 -9.26 -6.55 -19.83
N VAL A 341 -10.19 -6.37 -18.90
CA VAL A 341 -10.37 -7.18 -17.71
C VAL A 341 -11.63 -8.00 -17.89
N GLU A 342 -11.47 -9.31 -17.76
CA GLU A 342 -12.54 -10.30 -17.74
C GLU A 342 -12.64 -10.90 -16.33
N ILE A 343 -13.83 -10.95 -15.75
CA ILE A 343 -14.01 -11.49 -14.40
C ILE A 343 -14.05 -13.02 -14.49
N VAL A 344 -13.25 -13.71 -13.67
CA VAL A 344 -13.27 -15.17 -13.59
C VAL A 344 -14.66 -15.63 -13.14
N ASN A 345 -15.19 -16.68 -13.77
CA ASN A 345 -16.53 -17.22 -13.50
C ASN A 345 -17.70 -16.25 -13.82
N ALA A 346 -17.46 -15.19 -14.59
CA ALA A 346 -18.54 -14.41 -15.16
C ALA A 346 -19.30 -15.23 -16.22
N PRO A 347 -20.58 -14.89 -16.49
CA PRO A 347 -21.31 -15.46 -17.62
C PRO A 347 -20.57 -15.21 -18.95
N ASP A 348 -20.70 -16.12 -19.91
CA ASP A 348 -19.96 -16.08 -21.20
C ASP A 348 -20.19 -14.78 -22.00
N ASP A 349 -21.35 -14.13 -21.84
CA ASP A 349 -21.72 -12.86 -22.48
C ASP A 349 -21.38 -11.60 -21.64
N ALA A 350 -20.53 -11.73 -20.62
CA ALA A 350 -20.19 -10.58 -19.77
C ALA A 350 -19.28 -9.58 -20.52
N ASP A 351 -19.73 -8.33 -20.62
CA ASP A 351 -18.93 -7.25 -21.21
C ASP A 351 -17.56 -7.12 -20.51
N ARG A 352 -16.49 -7.14 -21.30
CA ARG A 352 -15.14 -6.88 -20.80
C ARG A 352 -14.95 -5.39 -20.52
N VAL A 353 -14.09 -5.08 -19.54
CA VAL A 353 -13.84 -3.69 -19.11
C VAL A 353 -12.40 -3.33 -19.39
N LEU A 354 -12.13 -2.24 -20.11
CA LEU A 354 -10.77 -1.71 -20.28
C LEU A 354 -10.02 -1.62 -18.94
N LEU A 355 -8.76 -2.06 -18.90
CA LEU A 355 -7.96 -2.10 -17.68
C LEU A 355 -7.93 -0.75 -16.95
N LYS A 356 -7.73 0.37 -17.67
CA LYS A 356 -7.77 1.71 -17.07
C LYS A 356 -9.08 2.05 -16.37
N ARG A 357 -10.22 1.59 -16.92
CA ARG A 357 -11.54 1.76 -16.28
C ARG A 357 -11.69 0.86 -15.07
N TYR A 358 -11.14 -0.35 -15.12
CA TYR A 358 -11.10 -1.25 -13.97
C TYR A 358 -10.29 -0.65 -12.81
N LEU A 359 -9.08 -0.14 -13.09
CA LEU A 359 -8.23 0.55 -12.10
C LEU A 359 -8.96 1.73 -11.45
N ASP A 360 -9.63 2.58 -12.24
CA ASP A 360 -10.43 3.70 -11.73
C ASP A 360 -11.62 3.23 -10.90
N ARG A 361 -12.33 2.19 -11.35
CA ARG A 361 -13.54 1.69 -10.71
C ARG A 361 -13.24 1.05 -9.35
N GLU A 362 -12.22 0.21 -9.28
CA GLU A 362 -11.80 -0.49 -8.06
C GLU A 362 -10.85 0.36 -7.20
N SER A 363 -10.54 1.60 -7.62
CA SER A 363 -9.66 2.55 -6.91
C SER A 363 -8.27 1.98 -6.63
N LEU A 364 -7.71 1.25 -7.59
CA LEU A 364 -6.39 0.60 -7.53
C LEU A 364 -5.25 1.60 -7.80
N PHE A 365 -5.26 2.71 -7.07
CA PHE A 365 -4.21 3.72 -7.14
C PHE A 365 -4.13 4.52 -5.85
N THR A 366 -2.95 5.07 -5.57
CA THR A 366 -2.65 5.94 -4.44
C THR A 366 -2.31 7.33 -4.98
N VAL A 367 -2.84 8.39 -4.36
CA VAL A 367 -2.47 9.79 -4.69
C VAL A 367 -1.83 10.45 -3.48
N LEU A 368 -0.63 11.02 -3.68
CA LEU A 368 0.06 11.84 -2.68
C LEU A 368 -0.16 13.33 -2.95
N PHE A 369 -0.22 14.12 -1.89
CA PHE A 369 -0.50 15.55 -1.96
C PHE A 369 0.70 16.38 -1.48
N SER A 370 0.61 17.69 -1.69
CA SER A 370 1.57 18.65 -1.13
C SER A 370 1.49 18.67 0.39
N ASP A 371 0.32 18.47 0.98
CA ASP A 371 0.21 18.21 2.41
C ASP A 371 0.69 16.78 2.70
N LEU A 372 1.85 16.67 3.36
CA LEU A 372 2.50 15.39 3.69
C LEU A 372 1.69 14.53 4.64
N SER A 373 0.77 15.13 5.38
CA SER A 373 -0.11 14.40 6.28
C SER A 373 -1.23 13.68 5.55
N ILE A 374 -1.46 13.96 4.25
CA ILE A 374 -2.63 13.47 3.51
C ILE A 374 -2.21 12.49 2.41
N VAL A 375 -2.95 11.39 2.31
CA VAL A 375 -2.90 10.43 1.20
C VAL A 375 -4.30 10.07 0.74
N TYR A 376 -4.46 9.73 -0.53
CA TYR A 376 -5.67 9.10 -1.05
C TYR A 376 -5.35 7.66 -1.37
N VAL A 377 -6.06 6.72 -0.76
CA VAL A 377 -5.84 5.27 -0.94
C VAL A 377 -7.16 4.54 -0.75
N GLU A 378 -7.39 3.48 -1.54
CA GLU A 378 -8.64 2.69 -1.50
C GLU A 378 -9.94 3.51 -1.62
N GLY A 379 -9.89 4.62 -2.34
CA GLY A 379 -11.06 5.44 -2.62
C GLY A 379 -11.38 6.53 -1.59
N GLU A 380 -10.58 6.70 -0.54
CA GLU A 380 -10.77 7.73 0.50
C GLU A 380 -9.51 8.52 0.78
N LEU A 381 -9.69 9.69 1.39
CA LEU A 381 -8.58 10.45 1.96
C LEU A 381 -8.32 10.00 3.38
N TYR A 382 -7.04 9.82 3.69
CA TYR A 382 -6.53 9.58 5.02
C TYR A 382 -5.59 10.69 5.42
N LYS A 383 -5.64 11.06 6.70
CA LYS A 383 -4.75 12.03 7.32
C LYS A 383 -4.03 11.41 8.51
N ASP A 384 -2.72 11.65 8.58
CA ASP A 384 -1.90 11.38 9.75
C ASP A 384 -1.33 12.69 10.30
N ASN A 385 -1.88 13.14 11.43
CA ASN A 385 -1.47 14.38 12.08
C ASN A 385 -0.05 14.31 12.68
N THR A 386 0.56 13.13 12.80
CA THR A 386 1.92 12.97 13.34
C THR A 386 3.01 13.23 12.29
N LEU A 387 2.65 13.32 11.01
CA LEU A 387 3.62 13.56 9.92
C LEU A 387 3.95 15.05 9.71
N ALA A 388 3.16 15.96 10.28
CA ALA A 388 3.17 17.38 9.88
C ALA A 388 4.37 18.19 10.40
N ASP A 389 4.99 17.82 11.52
CA ASP A 389 6.08 18.60 12.13
C ASP A 389 7.50 18.13 11.76
N GLY A 390 7.63 16.95 11.14
CA GLY A 390 8.92 16.37 10.75
C GLY A 390 9.80 15.88 11.89
N GLU A 391 9.36 15.99 13.15
CA GLU A 391 10.20 15.71 14.32
C GLU A 391 10.63 14.23 14.34
N ALA A 392 9.69 13.33 14.07
CA ALA A 392 9.96 11.90 13.98
C ALA A 392 11.02 11.58 12.92
N LEU A 393 10.96 12.21 11.74
CA LEU A 393 11.96 12.04 10.69
C LEU A 393 13.33 12.56 11.14
N LEU A 394 13.38 13.76 11.71
CA LEU A 394 14.62 14.43 12.11
C LEU A 394 15.39 13.67 13.21
N ARG A 395 14.72 12.81 13.99
CA ARG A 395 15.38 11.90 14.96
C ARG A 395 16.26 10.84 14.29
N HIS A 396 16.00 10.51 13.02
CA HIS A 396 16.83 9.61 12.22
C HIS A 396 17.92 10.35 11.43
N VAL A 397 17.89 11.69 11.40
CA VAL A 397 18.81 12.51 10.62
C VAL A 397 19.88 13.13 11.52
N MET A 398 21.11 12.67 11.31
CA MET A 398 22.32 13.17 11.95
C MET A 398 23.12 13.99 10.94
N SER A 399 23.85 14.99 11.43
CA SER A 399 24.75 15.79 10.63
C SER A 399 26.21 15.50 10.96
N LYS A 400 27.07 15.55 9.95
CA LYS A 400 28.53 15.49 10.07
C LYS A 400 29.15 16.64 9.28
N ALA A 401 29.93 17.47 9.95
CA ALA A 401 30.54 18.67 9.36
C ALA A 401 31.51 18.32 8.22
N GLU A 402 32.17 17.17 8.31
CA GLU A 402 33.13 16.66 7.33
C GLU A 402 32.46 16.44 5.95
N LEU A 403 31.17 16.08 5.93
CA LEU A 403 30.40 15.92 4.68
C LEU A 403 30.18 17.24 3.93
N ASN A 404 30.36 18.40 4.59
CA ASN A 404 30.31 19.70 3.90
C ASN A 404 31.49 19.91 2.96
N GLN A 405 32.62 19.26 3.25
CA GLN A 405 33.87 19.40 2.50
C GLN A 405 34.07 18.25 1.50
N SER A 406 33.17 17.27 1.47
CA SER A 406 33.27 16.16 0.55
C SER A 406 33.15 16.62 -0.90
N VAL A 407 34.14 16.28 -1.73
CA VAL A 407 34.20 16.65 -3.16
C VAL A 407 33.94 15.49 -4.10
N SER A 408 33.85 14.27 -3.56
CA SER A 408 33.61 13.05 -4.32
C SER A 408 33.03 11.96 -3.42
N GLU A 409 32.55 10.88 -4.04
CA GLU A 409 32.06 9.72 -3.31
C GLU A 409 33.21 8.90 -2.72
N LYS A 410 34.19 8.54 -3.56
CA LYS A 410 35.27 7.59 -3.23
C LYS A 410 36.68 8.19 -3.27
N GLY A 411 36.83 9.43 -3.75
CA GLY A 411 38.14 10.07 -3.94
C GLY A 411 38.71 9.84 -5.33
N GLN A 412 40.01 10.12 -5.46
CA GLN A 412 40.83 9.71 -6.59
C GLN A 412 41.67 8.51 -6.19
N PHE A 413 41.97 7.63 -7.15
CA PHE A 413 42.76 6.43 -6.91
C PHE A 413 44.18 6.55 -7.45
N ALA A 414 45.16 6.23 -6.61
CA ALA A 414 46.56 6.18 -6.98
C ALA A 414 47.24 4.88 -6.51
N VAL A 415 48.23 4.43 -7.28
CA VAL A 415 49.03 3.25 -6.90
C VAL A 415 49.72 3.52 -5.56
N GLY A 416 49.59 2.57 -4.62
CA GLY A 416 50.19 2.68 -3.28
C GLY A 416 49.42 3.56 -2.29
N GLN A 417 48.28 4.15 -2.69
CA GLN A 417 47.39 4.85 -1.77
C GLN A 417 46.86 3.88 -0.72
N ALA A 418 47.06 4.18 0.57
CA ALA A 418 46.75 3.26 1.67
C ALA A 418 45.44 3.60 2.43
N ALA A 419 44.82 4.75 2.12
CA ALA A 419 43.54 5.16 2.70
C ALA A 419 42.69 5.91 1.65
N PHE A 420 41.37 5.88 1.83
CA PHE A 420 40.47 6.73 1.05
C PHE A 420 40.75 8.22 1.31
N ASP A 421 40.46 9.07 0.33
CA ASP A 421 40.66 10.50 0.50
C ASP A 421 39.78 11.04 1.64
N ALA A 422 40.35 11.82 2.56
CA ALA A 422 39.64 12.35 3.72
C ALA A 422 38.44 13.25 3.33
N ASN A 423 38.46 13.83 2.12
CA ASN A 423 37.37 14.63 1.55
C ASN A 423 36.48 13.82 0.58
N SER A 424 36.48 12.49 0.68
CA SER A 424 35.50 11.61 0.05
C SER A 424 34.47 11.14 1.08
N VAL A 425 33.26 10.76 0.64
CA VAL A 425 32.25 10.19 1.55
C VAL A 425 32.76 8.89 2.18
N PHE A 426 33.49 8.06 1.42
CA PHE A 426 34.14 6.85 1.93
C PHE A 426 35.16 7.16 3.03
N GLY A 427 36.02 8.17 2.82
CA GLY A 427 36.97 8.64 3.84
C GLY A 427 36.26 9.12 5.11
N VAL A 428 35.18 9.90 4.98
CA VAL A 428 34.37 10.35 6.13
C VAL A 428 33.76 9.16 6.89
N ILE A 429 33.31 8.10 6.19
CA ILE A 429 32.82 6.88 6.85
C ILE A 429 33.92 6.27 7.71
N VAL A 430 35.09 6.05 7.11
CA VAL A 430 36.22 5.35 7.76
C VAL A 430 36.79 6.16 8.93
N ASP A 431 36.95 7.47 8.76
CA ASP A 431 37.70 8.31 9.70
C ASP A 431 36.83 8.96 10.77
N SER A 432 35.54 9.22 10.49
CA SER A 432 34.71 10.12 11.31
C SER A 432 33.35 9.55 11.74
N ILE A 433 32.83 8.54 11.03
CA ILE A 433 31.53 7.89 11.35
C ILE A 433 31.75 6.56 12.04
N ARG A 434 32.75 5.79 11.62
CA ARG A 434 33.16 4.51 12.21
C ARG A 434 33.19 4.59 13.73
N GLU A 435 32.54 3.64 14.38
CA GLU A 435 32.56 3.59 15.84
C GLU A 435 33.87 3.00 16.38
N ASN A 436 34.26 3.44 17.57
CA ASN A 436 35.43 2.89 18.25
C ASN A 436 35.28 1.37 18.44
N GLY A 437 36.27 0.60 17.98
CA GLY A 437 36.26 -0.87 18.05
C GLY A 437 35.40 -1.56 17.00
N GLU A 438 34.72 -0.83 16.11
CA GLU A 438 34.00 -1.40 14.97
C GLU A 438 34.98 -1.84 13.89
N VAL A 439 34.85 -3.05 13.38
CA VAL A 439 35.56 -3.49 12.17
C VAL A 439 34.71 -3.08 10.97
N LEU A 440 35.28 -2.29 10.05
CA LEU A 440 34.62 -1.95 8.78
C LEU A 440 35.14 -2.84 7.65
N ILE A 441 34.25 -3.23 6.75
CA ILE A 441 34.54 -4.08 5.60
C ILE A 441 34.00 -3.38 4.36
N CYS A 442 34.87 -3.01 3.42
CA CYS A 442 34.48 -2.42 2.14
C CYS A 442 34.01 -3.53 1.18
N ASP A 443 32.69 -3.64 1.02
CA ASP A 443 32.04 -4.65 0.17
C ASP A 443 31.68 -4.11 -1.24
N ASP A 444 32.06 -2.86 -1.52
CA ASP A 444 31.89 -2.19 -2.81
C ASP A 444 32.46 -2.99 -4.01
N LEU A 445 31.83 -2.84 -5.19
CA LEU A 445 32.11 -3.39 -6.54
C LEU A 445 31.20 -4.54 -7.03
N GLY A 446 29.88 -4.31 -7.08
CA GLY A 446 28.98 -4.98 -8.03
C GLY A 446 27.96 -5.94 -7.43
N ASP A 447 28.40 -7.01 -6.74
CA ASP A 447 27.53 -7.90 -5.96
C ASP A 447 27.38 -7.43 -4.49
N GLU A 448 27.64 -6.16 -4.23
CA GLU A 448 27.72 -5.61 -2.88
C GLU A 448 26.39 -5.67 -2.11
N TRP A 449 26.47 -6.01 -0.83
CA TRP A 449 25.39 -5.87 0.14
C TRP A 449 25.27 -4.42 0.59
N ALA A 450 26.39 -3.71 0.73
CA ALA A 450 26.48 -2.28 1.01
C ALA A 450 27.87 -1.77 0.61
N ASP A 451 28.09 -0.45 0.63
CA ASP A 451 29.44 0.09 0.42
C ASP A 451 30.40 -0.36 1.54
N PHE A 452 29.92 -0.27 2.79
CA PHE A 452 30.61 -0.83 3.95
C PHE A 452 29.69 -1.66 4.85
N LEU A 453 30.25 -2.71 5.42
CA LEU A 453 29.67 -3.47 6.53
C LEU A 453 30.44 -3.14 7.80
N GLY A 454 29.74 -2.87 8.90
CA GLY A 454 30.34 -2.60 10.21
C GLY A 454 29.95 -3.65 11.22
N VAL A 455 30.94 -4.24 11.90
CA VAL A 455 30.70 -5.22 12.97
C VAL A 455 31.38 -4.72 14.23
N ASN A 456 30.61 -4.52 15.30
CA ASN A 456 31.16 -4.20 16.60
C ASN A 456 30.71 -5.25 17.63
N SER A 457 31.64 -6.14 17.97
CA SER A 457 31.47 -7.17 19.00
C SER A 457 32.01 -6.74 20.37
N THR A 458 32.60 -5.54 20.46
CA THR A 458 33.20 -5.00 21.70
C THR A 458 32.19 -4.25 22.57
N VAL A 459 31.08 -3.83 21.98
CA VAL A 459 29.95 -3.16 22.66
C VAL A 459 28.84 -4.16 22.99
N ARG A 460 28.03 -3.84 24.02
CA ARG A 460 26.82 -4.60 24.35
C ARG A 460 25.59 -3.69 24.35
N PRO A 461 24.54 -4.02 23.59
CA PRO A 461 24.46 -5.14 22.64
C PRO A 461 25.44 -4.99 21.46
N ASN A 462 25.80 -6.11 20.82
CA ASN A 462 26.62 -6.12 19.61
C ASN A 462 25.92 -5.32 18.49
N THR A 463 26.68 -4.81 17.52
CA THR A 463 26.11 -4.10 16.36
C THR A 463 26.54 -4.70 15.03
N PHE A 464 25.60 -4.72 14.08
CA PHE A 464 25.86 -5.04 12.67
C PHE A 464 25.25 -3.95 11.78
N SER A 465 26.11 -3.22 11.08
CA SER A 465 25.78 -1.98 10.37
C SER A 465 25.99 -2.14 8.87
N PHE A 466 25.05 -1.67 8.05
CA PHE A 466 25.26 -1.45 6.61
C PHE A 466 25.40 0.05 6.38
N TYR A 467 26.40 0.46 5.60
CA TYR A 467 26.61 1.85 5.20
C TYR A 467 26.47 1.97 3.70
N HIS A 468 25.57 2.85 3.27
CA HIS A 468 25.33 3.18 1.87
C HIS A 468 25.76 4.63 1.62
N ALA A 469 26.74 4.83 0.77
CA ALA A 469 27.39 6.11 0.53
C ALA A 469 26.92 6.69 -0.81
N LYS A 470 26.64 8.00 -0.84
CA LYS A 470 26.51 8.70 -2.13
C LYS A 470 26.96 10.15 -2.05
N HIS A 471 27.75 10.56 -3.03
CA HIS A 471 28.09 11.97 -3.22
C HIS A 471 27.22 12.62 -4.30
N GLY A 472 27.03 13.93 -4.13
CA GLY A 472 26.53 14.80 -5.18
C GLY A 472 26.16 16.18 -4.64
N ALA A 473 25.57 17.00 -5.52
CA ALA A 473 25.15 18.35 -5.18
C ALA A 473 24.04 18.33 -4.13
N ALA A 474 24.20 19.16 -3.09
CA ALA A 474 23.19 19.29 -2.06
C ALA A 474 21.90 19.89 -2.63
N GLY A 475 20.77 19.25 -2.32
CA GLY A 475 19.46 19.74 -2.71
C GLY A 475 18.34 18.89 -2.13
N LEU A 476 17.13 19.42 -2.22
CA LEU A 476 15.92 18.69 -1.82
C LEU A 476 15.36 17.82 -2.95
N GLY A 477 16.14 17.57 -4.00
CA GLY A 477 15.79 16.73 -5.15
C GLY A 477 15.94 15.25 -4.82
N ALA A 478 14.88 14.47 -5.00
CA ALA A 478 14.83 13.08 -4.55
C ALA A 478 15.47 12.06 -5.52
N SER A 479 15.76 12.42 -6.77
CA SER A 479 16.19 11.46 -7.80
C SER A 479 17.52 10.77 -7.46
N SER A 480 18.59 11.50 -7.17
CA SER A 480 19.89 10.89 -6.82
C SER A 480 19.85 10.11 -5.50
N LEU A 481 18.98 10.50 -4.57
CA LEU A 481 18.78 9.82 -3.30
C LEU A 481 17.90 8.56 -3.44
N HIS A 482 17.03 8.54 -4.44
CA HIS A 482 16.14 7.40 -4.71
C HIS A 482 16.95 6.13 -4.99
N ASP A 483 18.00 6.23 -5.79
CA ASP A 483 18.90 5.11 -6.06
C ASP A 483 19.51 4.55 -4.77
N LEU A 484 20.01 5.46 -3.92
CA LEU A 484 20.67 5.10 -2.66
C LEU A 484 19.71 4.43 -1.68
N VAL A 485 18.52 5.01 -1.51
CA VAL A 485 17.46 4.44 -0.66
C VAL A 485 16.96 3.11 -1.21
N SER A 486 16.87 2.97 -2.53
CA SER A 486 16.46 1.74 -3.20
C SER A 486 17.49 0.63 -2.99
N GLN A 487 18.78 0.95 -3.14
CA GLN A 487 19.87 0.02 -2.86
C GLN A 487 19.87 -0.42 -1.39
N ALA A 488 19.75 0.53 -0.46
CA ALA A 488 19.67 0.23 0.97
C ALA A 488 18.46 -0.66 1.32
N SER A 489 17.29 -0.35 0.75
CA SER A 489 16.06 -1.13 0.98
C SER A 489 16.15 -2.54 0.38
N LYS A 490 16.71 -2.67 -0.83
CA LYS A 490 16.89 -3.96 -1.52
C LYS A 490 17.78 -4.91 -0.70
N ASN A 491 18.82 -4.39 -0.06
CA ASN A 491 19.81 -5.20 0.63
C ASN A 491 19.49 -5.45 2.11
N LEU A 492 18.36 -4.98 2.64
CA LEU A 492 17.90 -5.31 4.00
C LEU A 492 17.88 -6.82 4.26
N GLY A 493 17.45 -7.62 3.28
CA GLY A 493 17.44 -9.08 3.37
C GLY A 493 18.82 -9.72 3.60
N ARG A 494 19.91 -9.02 3.27
CA ARG A 494 21.29 -9.48 3.46
C ARG A 494 21.84 -9.20 4.87
N MET A 495 21.08 -8.55 5.75
CA MET A 495 21.53 -8.25 7.13
C MET A 495 21.49 -9.45 8.10
N ASN A 496 21.08 -10.63 7.62
CA ASN A 496 21.22 -11.91 8.32
C ASN A 496 21.99 -12.90 7.44
N PRO A 497 23.27 -12.61 7.14
CA PRO A 497 24.04 -13.47 6.24
C PRO A 497 24.28 -14.84 6.89
N THR A 498 24.29 -15.89 6.09
CA THR A 498 24.70 -17.21 6.54
C THR A 498 26.24 -17.30 6.60
N PRO A 499 26.81 -18.29 7.31
CA PRO A 499 28.24 -18.56 7.25
C PRO A 499 28.74 -18.80 5.81
N GLU A 500 27.90 -19.36 4.94
CA GLU A 500 28.20 -19.58 3.52
C GLU A 500 28.25 -18.25 2.74
N ASP A 501 27.29 -17.35 2.98
CA ASP A 501 27.29 -16.00 2.40
C ASP A 501 28.59 -15.26 2.75
N ILE A 502 29.01 -15.32 4.03
CA ILE A 502 30.25 -14.70 4.50
C ILE A 502 31.47 -15.34 3.81
N ALA A 503 31.54 -16.68 3.79
CA ALA A 503 32.64 -17.40 3.16
C ALA A 503 32.77 -17.08 1.66
N HIS A 504 31.65 -16.86 0.97
CA HIS A 504 31.64 -16.47 -0.43
C HIS A 504 32.23 -15.06 -0.65
N LYS A 505 32.04 -14.15 0.31
CA LYS A 505 32.55 -12.77 0.25
C LYS A 505 34.01 -12.60 0.67
N MET A 506 34.50 -13.44 1.59
CA MET A 506 35.86 -13.34 2.14
C MET A 506 36.97 -13.19 1.08
N PRO A 507 36.99 -13.95 -0.03
CA PRO A 507 38.04 -13.81 -1.04
C PRO A 507 38.13 -12.40 -1.63
N ALA A 508 37.00 -11.68 -1.73
CA ALA A 508 36.97 -10.30 -2.21
C ALA A 508 37.41 -9.31 -1.12
N TRP A 509 36.98 -9.52 0.13
CA TRP A 509 37.32 -8.65 1.26
C TRP A 509 38.78 -8.74 1.71
N GLU A 510 39.46 -9.85 1.43
CA GLU A 510 40.88 -10.02 1.72
C GLU A 510 41.79 -9.29 0.72
N GLN A 511 41.26 -8.85 -0.43
CA GLN A 511 42.03 -8.10 -1.41
C GLN A 511 42.13 -6.62 -1.06
N VAL A 512 43.15 -5.98 -1.62
CA VAL A 512 43.21 -4.51 -1.67
C VAL A 512 42.08 -3.96 -2.56
N TYR A 513 41.66 -2.74 -2.26
CA TYR A 513 40.64 -2.07 -3.05
C TYR A 513 41.17 -1.72 -4.44
N ARG A 514 40.41 -2.07 -5.48
CA ARG A 514 40.76 -1.84 -6.89
C ARG A 514 39.57 -1.23 -7.62
N ASN A 515 39.72 -0.02 -8.13
CA ASN A 515 38.66 0.66 -8.85
C ASN A 515 39.24 1.50 -10.00
N ASP A 516 38.45 1.75 -11.05
CA ASP A 516 38.86 2.47 -12.26
C ASP A 516 40.17 1.96 -12.91
N GLY A 517 40.42 0.66 -12.80
CA GLY A 517 41.64 0.02 -13.34
C GLY A 517 42.91 0.29 -12.51
N VAL A 518 42.80 0.96 -11.37
CA VAL A 518 43.92 1.24 -10.46
C VAL A 518 43.87 0.30 -9.26
N GLU A 519 44.96 -0.43 -9.03
CA GLU A 519 45.17 -1.20 -7.81
C GLU A 519 45.79 -0.30 -6.73
N THR A 520 45.05 -0.11 -5.63
CA THR A 520 45.51 0.70 -4.49
C THR A 520 46.22 -0.17 -3.44
N ALA A 521 46.69 0.43 -2.35
CA ALA A 521 47.12 -0.28 -1.14
C ALA A 521 46.06 -0.22 -0.01
N ILE A 522 44.85 0.29 -0.31
CA ILE A 522 43.76 0.41 0.66
C ILE A 522 43.25 -0.99 1.00
N GLN A 523 43.29 -1.34 2.28
CA GLN A 523 42.72 -2.60 2.76
C GLN A 523 41.20 -2.49 2.80
N ARG A 524 40.49 -3.52 2.33
CA ARG A 524 39.02 -3.59 2.45
C ARG A 524 38.57 -3.88 3.88
N ILE A 525 39.37 -4.60 4.66
CA ILE A 525 39.12 -4.86 6.08
C ILE A 525 39.86 -3.79 6.90
N ILE A 526 39.12 -2.94 7.60
CA ILE A 526 39.63 -1.76 8.28
C ILE A 526 39.48 -1.94 9.78
N GLY A 527 40.63 -2.02 10.45
CA GLY A 527 40.75 -2.17 11.90
C GLY A 527 40.24 -3.48 12.46
N GLY A 528 40.33 -4.56 11.67
CA GLY A 528 40.14 -5.94 12.08
C GLY A 528 41.16 -6.88 11.42
N ASP A 529 41.14 -8.15 11.80
CA ASP A 529 42.02 -9.20 11.25
C ASP A 529 41.20 -10.15 10.36
N PRO A 530 41.53 -10.28 9.06
CA PRO A 530 40.83 -11.16 8.13
C PRO A 530 40.67 -12.61 8.63
N ALA A 531 41.66 -13.14 9.35
CA ALA A 531 41.62 -14.52 9.84
C ALA A 531 40.53 -14.76 10.90
N THR A 532 40.18 -13.72 11.66
CA THR A 532 39.18 -13.80 12.74
C THR A 532 37.83 -13.17 12.37
N LEU A 533 37.78 -12.46 11.23
CA LEU A 533 36.61 -11.74 10.79
C LEU A 533 35.37 -12.64 10.59
N PRO A 534 35.44 -13.81 9.92
CA PRO A 534 34.27 -14.67 9.78
C PRO A 534 33.66 -15.08 11.10
N ALA A 535 34.50 -15.43 12.09
CA ALA A 535 34.05 -15.80 13.43
C ALA A 535 33.41 -14.60 14.14
N THR A 536 34.01 -13.41 14.00
CA THR A 536 33.51 -12.17 14.60
C THR A 536 32.13 -11.79 14.05
N ILE A 537 31.94 -11.87 12.73
CA ILE A 537 30.64 -11.61 12.09
C ILE A 537 29.61 -12.63 12.57
N ASN A 538 29.94 -13.92 12.48
CA ASN A 538 29.03 -15.01 12.87
C ASN A 538 28.61 -14.91 14.35
N GLU A 539 29.55 -14.61 15.26
CA GLU A 539 29.24 -14.42 16.68
C GLU A 539 28.34 -13.19 16.89
N ALA A 540 28.61 -12.09 16.18
CA ALA A 540 27.79 -10.89 16.28
C ALA A 540 26.36 -11.12 15.78
N ILE A 541 26.16 -11.72 14.60
CA ILE A 541 24.81 -11.91 14.05
C ILE A 541 24.01 -12.99 14.79
N ALA A 542 24.67 -13.97 15.40
CA ALA A 542 24.02 -15.06 16.14
C ALA A 542 23.40 -14.59 17.48
N LYS A 543 23.83 -13.44 18.02
CA LYS A 543 23.29 -12.91 19.28
C LYS A 543 21.89 -12.32 19.06
N PRO A 544 20.90 -12.70 19.88
CA PRO A 544 19.50 -12.27 19.69
C PRO A 544 19.29 -10.79 19.98
N ASP A 545 20.16 -10.15 20.77
CA ASP A 545 20.12 -8.74 21.13
C ASP A 545 20.91 -7.84 20.17
N THR A 546 21.55 -8.40 19.13
CA THR A 546 22.35 -7.62 18.18
C THR A 546 21.53 -6.55 17.47
N ILE A 547 22.00 -5.31 17.61
CA ILE A 547 21.41 -4.15 16.98
C ILE A 547 21.85 -4.10 15.52
N ARG A 548 20.88 -4.22 14.63
CA ARG A 548 21.06 -4.05 13.19
C ARG A 548 20.85 -2.59 12.82
N ARG A 549 21.74 -2.02 12.02
CA ARG A 549 21.71 -0.60 11.64
C ARG A 549 21.91 -0.44 10.15
N VAL A 550 21.18 0.49 9.55
CA VAL A 550 21.37 0.87 8.15
C VAL A 550 21.59 2.37 8.10
N TYR A 551 22.76 2.76 7.61
CA TYR A 551 23.19 4.12 7.46
C TYR A 551 23.11 4.51 5.99
N ILE A 552 22.38 5.58 5.71
CA ILE A 552 22.56 6.37 4.50
C ILE A 552 23.56 7.47 4.83
N VAL A 553 24.69 7.52 4.14
CA VAL A 553 25.73 8.55 4.33
C VAL A 553 25.85 9.34 3.05
N THR A 554 25.49 10.62 3.07
CA THR A 554 25.41 11.38 1.82
C THR A 554 25.67 12.87 1.95
N SER A 555 26.31 13.45 0.93
CA SER A 555 26.44 14.90 0.78
C SER A 555 25.24 15.55 0.07
N LEU A 556 24.31 14.75 -0.46
CA LEU A 556 23.14 15.21 -1.21
C LEU A 556 22.12 15.95 -0.34
N LEU A 557 22.13 15.69 0.96
CA LEU A 557 21.20 16.27 1.93
C LEU A 557 21.93 17.17 2.92
N SER A 558 21.23 18.19 3.41
CA SER A 558 21.63 19.01 4.56
C SER A 558 20.53 18.96 5.63
N ARG A 559 20.94 18.70 6.87
CA ARG A 559 20.03 18.68 8.01
C ARG A 559 19.39 20.05 8.23
N ASN A 560 20.15 21.14 8.11
CA ASN A 560 19.67 22.51 8.19
C ASN A 560 18.62 22.83 7.12
N GLN A 561 18.82 22.34 5.89
CA GLN A 561 17.81 22.49 4.83
C GLN A 561 16.50 21.75 5.16
N LEU A 562 16.58 20.53 5.72
CA LEU A 562 15.40 19.78 6.17
C LEU A 562 14.67 20.49 7.30
N VAL A 563 15.40 20.93 8.34
CA VAL A 563 14.83 21.69 9.46
C VAL A 563 14.17 22.98 8.96
N GLY A 564 14.83 23.71 8.07
CA GLY A 564 14.29 24.93 7.46
C GLY A 564 13.01 24.67 6.67
N ALA A 565 12.96 23.57 5.90
CA ALA A 565 11.76 23.16 5.16
C ALA A 565 10.58 22.83 6.09
N PHE A 566 10.80 22.07 7.16
CA PHE A 566 9.75 21.80 8.15
C PHE A 566 9.28 23.06 8.86
N ALA A 567 10.19 23.96 9.23
CA ALA A 567 9.83 25.24 9.83
C ALA A 567 8.99 26.12 8.89
N ALA A 568 9.26 26.08 7.58
CA ALA A 568 8.44 26.76 6.57
C ALA A 568 7.02 26.16 6.48
N ILE A 569 6.93 24.82 6.46
CA ILE A 569 5.64 24.10 6.46
C ILE A 569 4.83 24.44 7.71
N GLN A 570 5.46 24.49 8.88
CA GLN A 570 4.81 24.89 10.14
C GLN A 570 4.29 26.34 10.12
N ARG A 571 4.91 27.24 9.34
CA ARG A 571 4.40 28.61 9.11
C ARG A 571 3.28 28.67 8.06
N GLY A 572 2.88 27.54 7.49
CA GLY A 572 1.84 27.45 6.47
C GLY A 572 2.36 27.62 5.04
N GLU A 573 3.68 27.61 4.81
CA GLU A 573 4.25 27.63 3.47
C GLU A 573 4.11 26.22 2.84
N PRO A 574 3.54 26.08 1.63
CA PRO A 574 3.38 24.76 1.01
C PRO A 574 4.75 24.17 0.65
N PRO A 575 5.00 22.88 0.94
CA PRO A 575 6.26 22.26 0.56
C PRO A 575 6.40 22.14 -0.95
N THR A 576 7.65 22.14 -1.42
CA THR A 576 7.93 21.90 -2.83
C THR A 576 7.62 20.44 -3.21
N PRO A 577 7.26 20.15 -4.47
CA PRO A 577 7.04 18.77 -4.93
C PRO A 577 8.23 17.85 -4.65
N HIS A 578 9.45 18.36 -4.88
CA HIS A 578 10.68 17.62 -4.60
C HIS A 578 10.85 17.27 -3.11
N PHE A 579 10.50 18.19 -2.20
CA PHE A 579 10.53 17.90 -0.76
C PHE A 579 9.51 16.83 -0.38
N VAL A 580 8.31 16.86 -0.95
CA VAL A 580 7.28 15.84 -0.72
C VAL A 580 7.80 14.45 -1.11
N GLN A 581 8.42 14.33 -2.29
CA GLN A 581 9.01 13.08 -2.74
C GLN A 581 10.14 12.60 -1.81
N LEU A 582 11.03 13.52 -1.42
CA LEU A 582 12.12 13.24 -0.50
C LEU A 582 11.59 12.74 0.85
N TYR A 583 10.59 13.42 1.41
CA TYR A 583 9.97 13.04 2.69
C TYR A 583 9.44 11.61 2.65
N TRP A 584 8.60 11.30 1.66
CA TRP A 584 8.00 9.98 1.52
C TRP A 584 9.05 8.90 1.27
N LEU A 585 10.11 9.20 0.52
CA LEU A 585 11.23 8.30 0.30
C LEU A 585 11.94 7.95 1.62
N LEU A 586 12.26 8.95 2.43
CA LEU A 586 12.95 8.75 3.71
C LEU A 586 12.07 8.05 4.75
N VAL A 587 10.78 8.42 4.85
CA VAL A 587 9.83 7.76 5.75
C VAL A 587 9.59 6.30 5.34
N SER A 588 9.58 6.02 4.03
CA SER A 588 9.52 4.66 3.49
C SER A 588 10.74 3.86 3.92
N PHE A 589 11.95 4.37 3.68
CA PHE A 589 13.22 3.77 4.11
C PHE A 589 13.24 3.43 5.61
N ILE A 590 12.91 4.41 6.46
CA ILE A 590 12.96 4.25 7.92
C ILE A 590 12.08 3.10 8.37
N GLY A 591 10.84 3.03 7.86
CA GLY A 591 9.99 1.95 8.30
C GLY A 591 10.22 0.64 7.56
N ASN A 592 10.86 0.60 6.39
CA ASN A 592 11.35 -0.66 5.82
C ASN A 592 12.41 -1.27 6.74
N CYS A 593 13.36 -0.46 7.22
CA CYS A 593 14.34 -0.89 8.21
C CYS A 593 13.63 -1.39 9.48
N LYS A 594 12.64 -0.65 9.97
CA LYS A 594 11.90 -1.03 11.17
C LYS A 594 11.14 -2.34 11.02
N GLU A 595 10.47 -2.57 9.88
CA GLU A 595 9.76 -3.82 9.62
C GLU A 595 10.72 -5.01 9.53
N PHE A 596 11.96 -4.79 9.07
CA PHE A 596 13.03 -5.77 9.11
C PHE A 596 13.62 -5.98 10.53
N GLY A 597 13.41 -5.04 11.46
CA GLY A 597 14.04 -5.05 12.78
C GLY A 597 15.42 -4.37 12.83
N ALA A 598 15.70 -3.48 11.88
CA ALA A 598 16.89 -2.64 11.85
C ALA A 598 16.58 -1.16 12.17
N TYR A 599 17.58 -0.46 12.72
CA TYR A 599 17.54 0.98 12.96
C TYR A 599 18.07 1.73 11.73
N ALA A 600 17.25 2.63 11.20
CA ALA A 600 17.63 3.51 10.11
C ALA A 600 18.32 4.78 10.63
N TYR A 601 19.41 5.17 9.99
CA TYR A 601 20.13 6.42 10.23
C TYR A 601 20.45 7.09 8.90
N ILE A 602 20.33 8.41 8.88
CA ILE A 602 20.70 9.25 7.73
C ILE A 602 21.76 10.23 8.22
N ILE A 603 22.99 10.07 7.77
CA ILE A 603 24.09 10.97 8.05
C ILE A 603 24.29 11.87 6.84
N CYS A 604 24.13 13.17 7.06
CA CYS A 604 24.17 14.14 5.98
C CYS A 604 24.99 15.37 6.38
N ARG A 605 25.05 16.36 5.47
CA ARG A 605 25.66 17.65 5.77
C ARG A 605 24.93 18.36 6.90
N GLU A 606 25.64 19.27 7.56
CA GLU A 606 25.01 20.16 8.54
C GLU A 606 23.86 20.97 7.95
#